data_AF-A0AA37VX60-F1
#
_entry.id   AF-A0AA37VX60-F1
#
_cell.length_a   1.000
_cell.length_b   1.000
_cell.length_c   1.000
_cell.angle_alpha   90.00
_cell.angle_beta   90.00
_cell.angle_gamma   90.00
#
_symmetry.space_group_name_H-M   'P 1'
#
loop_
_entity.id
_entity.type
_entity.pdbx_description
1 polymer ?
#
loop_
_entity_poly.entity_id
_entity_poly.type
_entity_poly.pdbx_seq_one_letter_code
_entity_poly.pdbx_strand_id
1 'polypeptide(L)'
;MSSDPIQKLLAPVHEFLHCATPNEWIAEARRPEHLPALLVDHMNCELKAAQTAIMLLRKYAVDKNTAQALAQWAKPFEDMVYFRRYSPELAGAKNGQIQLVYKQDNEFNREFGSAMMRLIKEEFHHFVQVLEILEQRDIPYHSLSAGRYAKGLMRCARTHEPATLVDKLIIGGLIEARSCERFAKLAPFLDDELKQFYVSLLRSEARHFKDYLALANSVAGECIDARVQYLAAKEAELIQSSDPEFRFHSGSPLAEVLAS
;
A
#
# COMPACT_ATOMS: atom_id res chain seq x y z
N MET A 1 -22.80 -21.34 -3.27
CA MET A 1 -22.21 -20.07 -2.80
C MET A 1 -21.16 -20.41 -1.75
N SER A 2 -19.92 -19.98 -1.92
CA SER A 2 -18.83 -20.37 -1.00
C SER A 2 -19.10 -19.86 0.43
N SER A 3 -18.88 -20.74 1.41
CA SER A 3 -18.99 -20.45 2.84
C SER A 3 -17.75 -19.79 3.44
N ASP A 4 -16.67 -19.63 2.67
CA ASP A 4 -15.41 -19.06 3.13
C ASP A 4 -15.50 -17.52 3.29
N PRO A 5 -15.35 -16.98 4.52
CA PRO A 5 -15.35 -15.54 4.78
C PRO A 5 -14.25 -14.78 4.00
N ILE A 6 -13.08 -15.39 3.79
CA ILE A 6 -11.98 -14.76 3.05
C ILE A 6 -12.35 -14.61 1.57
N GLN A 7 -12.95 -15.65 0.98
CA GLN A 7 -13.41 -15.57 -0.41
C GLN A 7 -14.47 -14.48 -0.62
N LYS A 8 -15.38 -14.28 0.35
CA LYS A 8 -16.36 -13.18 0.30
C LYS A 8 -15.71 -11.81 0.42
N LEU A 9 -14.68 -11.68 1.26
CA LEU A 9 -13.91 -10.44 1.42
C LEU A 9 -13.17 -10.07 0.12
N LEU A 10 -12.60 -11.06 -0.57
CA LEU A 10 -11.78 -10.87 -1.76
C LEU A 10 -12.58 -10.78 -3.06
N ALA A 11 -13.87 -11.14 -3.08
CA ALA A 11 -14.67 -11.09 -4.30
C ALA A 11 -14.64 -9.71 -4.99
N PRO A 12 -14.83 -8.57 -4.28
CA PRO A 12 -14.67 -7.25 -4.88
C PRO A 12 -13.25 -6.93 -5.37
N VAL A 13 -12.23 -7.47 -4.69
CA VAL A 13 -10.81 -7.28 -5.07
C VAL A 13 -10.54 -7.99 -6.39
N HIS A 14 -11.01 -9.22 -6.54
CA HIS A 14 -10.86 -10.00 -7.77
C HIS A 14 -11.67 -9.45 -8.95
N GLU A 15 -12.80 -8.80 -8.69
CA GLU A 15 -13.56 -8.11 -9.74
C GLU A 15 -12.85 -6.82 -10.21
N PHE A 16 -12.18 -6.13 -9.29
CA PHE A 16 -11.48 -4.89 -9.57
C PHE A 16 -10.13 -5.09 -10.28
N LEU A 17 -9.38 -6.14 -9.94
CA LEU A 17 -8.09 -6.47 -10.55
C LEU A 17 -8.27 -7.25 -11.85
N HIS A 18 -7.52 -6.89 -12.89
CA HIS A 18 -7.63 -7.52 -14.21
C HIS A 18 -6.79 -8.80 -14.37
N CYS A 19 -5.98 -9.15 -13.35
CA CYS A 19 -5.24 -10.40 -13.33
C CYS A 19 -5.02 -10.87 -11.90
N ALA A 20 -4.87 -12.19 -11.73
CA ALA A 20 -4.44 -12.77 -10.47
C ALA A 20 -2.90 -12.74 -10.38
N THR A 21 -2.35 -12.73 -9.16
CA THR A 21 -0.89 -12.83 -8.98
C THR A 21 -0.36 -14.11 -9.64
N PRO A 22 0.73 -14.02 -10.45
CA PRO A 22 1.34 -15.17 -11.12
C PRO A 22 1.82 -16.24 -10.13
N ASN A 23 1.74 -17.51 -10.52
CA ASN A 23 2.18 -18.61 -9.66
C ASN A 23 3.70 -18.57 -9.45
N GLU A 24 4.44 -18.07 -10.43
CA GLU A 24 5.88 -17.85 -10.41
C GLU A 24 6.26 -16.87 -9.30
N TRP A 25 5.48 -15.79 -9.12
CA TRP A 25 5.70 -14.86 -8.02
C TRP A 25 5.48 -15.53 -6.66
N ILE A 26 4.42 -16.36 -6.52
CA ILE A 26 4.13 -17.10 -5.27
C ILE A 26 5.22 -18.13 -4.98
N ALA A 27 5.69 -18.84 -6.02
CA ALA A 27 6.73 -19.83 -5.91
C ALA A 27 8.02 -19.22 -5.35
N GLU A 28 8.35 -18.00 -5.76
CA GLU A 28 9.50 -17.26 -5.24
C GLU A 28 9.24 -16.63 -3.87
N ALA A 29 8.04 -16.08 -3.64
CA ALA A 29 7.70 -15.42 -2.39
C ALA A 29 7.65 -16.37 -1.18
N ARG A 30 7.32 -17.65 -1.40
CA ARG A 30 7.29 -18.66 -0.34
C ARG A 30 8.66 -19.25 0.01
N ARG A 31 9.72 -18.90 -0.74
CA ARG A 31 11.07 -19.41 -0.47
C ARG A 31 11.60 -18.79 0.83
N PRO A 32 12.06 -19.59 1.80
CA PRO A 32 12.57 -19.06 3.07
C PRO A 32 13.67 -18.00 2.88
N GLU A 33 14.53 -18.16 1.88
CA GLU A 33 15.59 -17.20 1.54
C GLU A 33 15.08 -15.82 1.09
N HIS A 34 13.86 -15.74 0.57
CA HIS A 34 13.24 -14.49 0.12
C HIS A 34 12.39 -13.80 1.17
N LEU A 35 12.06 -14.51 2.26
CA LEU A 35 11.25 -13.96 3.34
C LEU A 35 11.85 -12.66 3.94
N PRO A 36 13.16 -12.56 4.22
CA PRO A 36 13.76 -11.32 4.69
C PRO A 36 13.52 -10.12 3.76
N ALA A 37 13.77 -10.30 2.45
CA ALA A 37 13.58 -9.23 1.47
C ALA A 37 12.10 -8.86 1.31
N LEU A 38 11.21 -9.85 1.38
CA LEU A 38 9.76 -9.65 1.30
C LEU A 38 9.24 -8.81 2.46
N LEU A 39 9.62 -9.16 3.71
CA LEU A 39 9.19 -8.43 4.90
C LEU A 39 9.77 -7.01 4.95
N VAL A 40 11.03 -6.84 4.56
CA VAL A 40 11.65 -5.51 4.46
C VAL A 40 10.94 -4.64 3.40
N ASP A 41 10.64 -5.19 2.23
CA ASP A 41 9.92 -4.44 1.20
C ASP A 41 8.46 -4.16 1.60
N HIS A 42 7.78 -5.12 2.27
CA HIS A 42 6.46 -4.95 2.85
C HIS A 42 6.46 -3.78 3.84
N MET A 43 7.35 -3.77 4.82
CA MET A 43 7.48 -2.66 5.77
C MET A 43 7.71 -1.32 5.06
N ASN A 44 8.54 -1.29 4.02
CA ASN A 44 8.74 -0.09 3.21
C ASN A 44 7.48 0.33 2.45
N CYS A 45 6.67 -0.62 1.98
CA CYS A 45 5.38 -0.35 1.34
C CYS A 45 4.40 0.33 2.29
N GLU A 46 4.32 -0.12 3.55
CA GLU A 46 3.49 0.54 4.58
C GLU A 46 3.89 2.01 4.77
N LEU A 47 5.20 2.28 4.88
CA LEU A 47 5.69 3.66 4.95
C LEU A 47 5.33 4.47 3.69
N LYS A 48 5.52 3.90 2.49
CA LYS A 48 5.22 4.57 1.21
C LYS A 48 3.72 4.88 1.08
N ALA A 49 2.84 4.01 1.58
CA ALA A 49 1.39 4.22 1.58
C ALA A 49 1.03 5.41 2.50
N ALA A 50 1.53 5.41 3.75
CA ALA A 50 1.37 6.52 4.68
C ALA A 50 1.89 7.86 4.11
N GLN A 51 3.10 7.86 3.54
CA GLN A 51 3.71 9.05 2.93
C GLN A 51 2.90 9.58 1.75
N THR A 52 2.35 8.69 0.93
CA THR A 52 1.50 9.07 -0.21
C THR A 52 0.22 9.75 0.28
N ALA A 53 -0.45 9.19 1.28
CA ALA A 53 -1.64 9.80 1.87
C ALA A 53 -1.35 11.13 2.57
N ILE A 54 -0.21 11.26 3.28
CA ILE A 54 0.25 12.54 3.83
C ILE A 54 0.48 13.57 2.72
N MET A 55 1.15 13.19 1.63
CA MET A 55 1.35 14.07 0.47
C MET A 55 0.01 14.54 -0.11
N LEU A 56 -0.95 13.63 -0.27
CA LEU A 56 -2.29 13.95 -0.75
C LEU A 56 -3.02 14.94 0.18
N LEU A 57 -3.04 14.69 1.50
CA LEU A 57 -3.62 15.61 2.49
C LEU A 57 -3.02 17.01 2.39
N ARG A 58 -1.68 17.09 2.40
CA ARG A 58 -0.92 18.36 2.33
C ARG A 58 -1.25 19.15 1.07
N LYS A 59 -1.38 18.46 -0.07
CA LYS A 59 -1.67 19.09 -1.35
C LYS A 59 -3.12 19.57 -1.41
N TYR A 60 -4.08 18.74 -1.02
CA TYR A 60 -5.48 18.95 -1.39
C TYR A 60 -6.38 19.46 -0.27
N ALA A 61 -6.12 19.15 1.01
CA ALA A 61 -7.11 19.40 2.08
C ALA A 61 -6.62 20.33 3.20
N VAL A 62 -5.41 20.15 3.71
CA VAL A 62 -5.01 20.73 5.01
C VAL A 62 -4.15 21.99 4.90
N ASP A 63 -4.22 22.86 5.90
CA ASP A 63 -3.43 24.09 5.98
C ASP A 63 -1.91 23.82 6.15
N LYS A 64 -1.11 24.88 6.10
CA LYS A 64 0.36 24.74 6.19
C LYS A 64 0.84 24.18 7.54
N ASN A 65 0.16 24.53 8.63
CA ASN A 65 0.54 24.11 9.97
C ASN A 65 0.26 22.62 10.16
N THR A 66 -0.93 22.16 9.78
CA THR A 66 -1.29 20.74 9.77
C THR A 66 -0.39 19.95 8.83
N ALA A 67 -0.07 20.51 7.65
CA ALA A 67 0.85 19.89 6.71
C ALA A 67 2.25 19.66 7.31
N GLN A 68 2.74 20.61 8.10
CA GLN A 68 4.02 20.48 8.81
C GLN A 68 3.94 19.46 9.95
N ALA A 69 2.85 19.46 10.71
CA ALA A 69 2.64 18.47 11.77
C ALA A 69 2.62 17.03 11.23
N LEU A 70 1.94 16.80 10.10
CA LEU A 70 1.92 15.49 9.43
C LEU A 70 3.34 15.05 8.99
N ALA A 71 4.13 15.97 8.44
CA ALA A 71 5.51 15.67 8.05
C ALA A 71 6.41 15.35 9.25
N GLN A 72 6.24 16.07 10.36
CA GLN A 72 6.97 15.80 11.61
C GLN A 72 6.57 14.45 12.21
N TRP A 73 5.30 14.08 12.10
CA TRP A 73 4.81 12.80 12.60
C TRP A 73 5.31 11.60 11.81
N ALA A 74 5.50 11.72 10.49
CA ALA A 74 6.11 10.68 9.67
C ALA A 74 7.61 10.48 9.94
N LYS A 75 8.29 11.51 10.47
CA LYS A 75 9.75 11.56 10.57
C LYS A 75 10.41 10.37 11.28
N PRO A 76 9.91 9.86 12.42
CA PRO A 76 10.54 8.71 13.07
C PRO A 76 10.57 7.46 12.16
N PHE A 77 9.50 7.22 11.41
CA PHE A 77 9.42 6.11 10.45
C PHE A 77 10.38 6.31 9.28
N GLU A 78 10.48 7.54 8.77
CA GLU A 78 11.44 7.93 7.73
C GLU A 78 12.88 7.75 8.21
N ASP A 79 13.18 8.18 9.43
CA ASP A 79 14.52 8.09 10.00
C ASP A 79 14.96 6.63 10.20
N MET A 80 14.02 5.74 10.53
CA MET A 80 14.25 4.29 10.56
C MET A 80 14.61 3.76 9.16
N VAL A 81 13.77 4.01 8.15
CA VAL A 81 13.93 3.42 6.80
C VAL A 81 15.13 3.99 6.04
N TYR A 82 15.33 5.31 6.10
CA TYR A 82 16.32 6.02 5.29
C TYR A 82 17.67 6.20 5.99
N PHE A 83 17.69 6.29 7.32
CA PHE A 83 18.92 6.51 8.09
C PHE A 83 19.27 5.36 9.03
N ARG A 84 18.46 4.29 9.09
CA ARG A 84 18.64 3.14 10.00
C ARG A 84 18.73 3.59 11.46
N ARG A 85 17.99 4.65 11.81
CA ARG A 85 17.95 5.20 13.16
C ARG A 85 16.74 4.64 13.86
N TYR A 86 16.95 3.60 14.65
CA TYR A 86 15.94 3.14 15.58
C TYR A 86 15.73 4.20 16.67
N SER A 87 14.47 4.47 16.99
CA SER A 87 14.05 5.38 18.05
C SER A 87 13.09 4.59 18.96
N PRO A 88 13.34 4.51 20.27
CA PRO A 88 12.42 3.87 21.22
C PRO A 88 11.00 4.45 21.16
N GLU A 89 10.86 5.70 20.69
CA GLU A 89 9.60 6.40 20.52
C GLU A 89 8.81 5.96 19.27
N LEU A 90 9.43 5.24 18.32
CA LEU A 90 8.82 4.86 17.05
C LEU A 90 7.57 3.99 17.23
N ALA A 91 7.61 3.03 18.16
CA ALA A 91 6.44 2.21 18.48
C ALA A 91 5.28 3.04 19.07
N GLY A 92 5.58 4.11 19.80
CA GLY A 92 4.58 5.06 20.31
C GLY A 92 4.08 6.02 19.24
N ALA A 93 4.92 6.35 18.25
CA ALA A 93 4.61 7.30 17.19
C ALA A 93 3.41 6.86 16.35
N LYS A 94 3.13 5.55 16.19
CA LYS A 94 1.94 5.06 15.47
C LYS A 94 0.61 5.60 16.03
N ASN A 95 0.58 5.99 17.30
CA ASN A 95 -0.59 6.55 17.98
C ASN A 95 -0.75 8.07 17.84
N GLY A 96 0.01 8.72 16.94
CA GLY A 96 -0.04 10.16 16.76
C GLY A 96 -1.45 10.71 16.55
N GLN A 97 -1.77 11.78 17.28
CA GLN A 97 -3.05 12.47 17.20
C GLN A 97 -2.82 13.87 16.64
N ILE A 98 -3.06 14.04 15.35
CA ILE A 98 -3.03 15.34 14.69
C ILE A 98 -4.48 15.77 14.45
N GLN A 99 -4.85 16.93 14.99
CA GLN A 99 -6.11 17.58 14.64
C GLN A 99 -5.96 18.24 13.28
N LEU A 100 -6.79 17.85 12.31
CA LEU A 100 -6.74 18.41 10.97
C LEU A 100 -7.37 19.81 10.94
N VAL A 101 -6.60 20.79 10.46
CA VAL A 101 -7.11 22.11 10.08
C VAL A 101 -7.11 22.22 8.55
N TYR A 102 -8.27 22.53 7.98
CA TYR A 102 -8.45 22.54 6.53
C TYR A 102 -8.16 23.92 5.92
N LYS A 103 -7.65 23.94 4.68
CA LYS A 103 -7.46 25.20 3.91
C LYS A 103 -8.78 25.92 3.70
N GLN A 104 -9.83 25.14 3.50
CA GLN A 104 -11.23 25.57 3.37
C GLN A 104 -12.08 24.56 4.13
N ASP A 105 -12.96 25.02 5.00
CA ASP A 105 -13.85 24.13 5.74
C ASP A 105 -15.07 23.76 4.90
N ASN A 106 -14.92 22.71 4.11
CA ASN A 106 -15.98 22.15 3.26
C ASN A 106 -16.09 20.63 3.46
N GLU A 107 -17.22 20.07 3.02
CA GLU A 107 -17.53 18.65 3.21
C GLU A 107 -16.47 17.74 2.59
N PHE A 108 -16.07 18.03 1.35
CA PHE A 108 -15.01 17.30 0.66
C PHE A 108 -13.72 17.21 1.49
N ASN A 109 -13.21 18.33 2.01
CA ASN A 109 -11.98 18.35 2.80
C ASN A 109 -12.12 17.58 4.11
N ARG A 110 -13.30 17.60 4.74
CA ARG A 110 -13.56 16.84 5.97
C ARG A 110 -13.59 15.33 5.71
N GLU A 111 -14.27 14.89 4.66
CA GLU A 111 -14.34 13.48 4.28
C GLU A 111 -12.98 12.94 3.81
N PHE A 112 -12.33 13.66 2.90
CA PHE A 112 -10.99 13.35 2.40
C PHE A 112 -9.97 13.34 3.54
N GLY A 113 -10.04 14.34 4.42
CA GLY A 113 -9.25 14.47 5.63
C GLY A 113 -9.34 13.24 6.52
N SER A 114 -10.58 12.88 6.89
CA SER A 114 -10.90 11.76 7.75
C SER A 114 -10.43 10.42 7.16
N ALA A 115 -10.72 10.16 5.88
CA ALA A 115 -10.35 8.93 5.20
C ALA A 115 -8.83 8.74 5.13
N MET A 116 -8.09 9.78 4.69
CA MET A 116 -6.63 9.72 4.60
C MET A 116 -5.97 9.62 5.98
N MET A 117 -6.49 10.34 7.00
CA MET A 117 -5.97 10.23 8.36
C MET A 117 -6.15 8.81 8.93
N ARG A 118 -7.30 8.19 8.67
CA ARG A 118 -7.53 6.79 9.06
C ARG A 118 -6.51 5.87 8.39
N LEU A 119 -6.35 6.00 7.07
CA LEU A 119 -5.37 5.23 6.30
C LEU A 119 -3.96 5.38 6.90
N ILE A 120 -3.45 6.61 7.06
CA ILE A 120 -2.09 6.86 7.56
C ILE A 120 -1.85 6.20 8.93
N LYS A 121 -2.83 6.25 9.83
CA LYS A 121 -2.71 5.60 11.15
C LYS A 121 -2.63 4.09 11.03
N GLU A 122 -3.43 3.49 10.15
CA GLU A 122 -3.42 2.05 9.90
C GLU A 122 -2.10 1.62 9.26
N GLU A 123 -1.58 2.34 8.27
CA GLU A 123 -0.28 1.98 7.65
C GLU A 123 0.89 2.14 8.61
N PHE A 124 0.90 3.17 9.47
CA PHE A 124 1.92 3.26 10.53
C PHE A 124 1.77 2.15 11.57
N HIS A 125 0.55 1.66 11.82
CA HIS A 125 0.35 0.50 12.67
C HIS A 125 0.91 -0.77 12.01
N HIS A 126 0.59 -1.02 10.74
CA HIS A 126 1.12 -2.14 9.97
C HIS A 126 2.65 -2.09 9.88
N PHE A 127 3.22 -0.91 9.59
CA PHE A 127 4.68 -0.70 9.58
C PHE A 127 5.33 -1.20 10.86
N VAL A 128 4.79 -0.81 12.02
CA VAL A 128 5.34 -1.19 13.32
C VAL A 128 5.17 -2.70 13.57
N GLN A 129 4.04 -3.30 13.15
CA GLN A 129 3.86 -4.74 13.26
C GLN A 129 4.88 -5.51 12.42
N VAL A 130 5.17 -5.07 11.18
CA VAL A 130 6.19 -5.71 10.34
C VAL A 130 7.58 -5.52 10.96
N LEU A 131 7.87 -4.33 11.53
CA LEU A 131 9.14 -4.09 12.22
C LEU A 131 9.31 -5.02 13.44
N GLU A 132 8.28 -5.18 14.26
CA GLU A 132 8.27 -6.10 15.41
C GLU A 132 8.52 -7.55 14.96
N ILE A 133 7.94 -7.96 13.82
CA ILE A 133 8.18 -9.30 13.22
C ILE A 133 9.63 -9.45 12.74
N LEU A 134 10.21 -8.41 12.11
CA LEU A 134 11.62 -8.43 11.70
C LEU A 134 12.54 -8.61 12.91
N GLU A 135 12.28 -7.89 14.01
CA GLU A 135 13.04 -7.98 15.26
C GLU A 135 12.91 -9.36 15.93
N GLN A 136 11.70 -9.89 16.04
CA GLN A 136 11.45 -11.21 16.65
C GLN A 136 12.09 -12.36 15.89
N ARG A 137 12.33 -12.18 14.59
CA ARG A 137 12.93 -13.18 13.70
C ARG A 137 14.42 -12.94 13.45
N ASP A 138 15.04 -12.01 14.17
CA ASP A 138 16.44 -11.61 13.98
C ASP A 138 16.77 -11.25 12.52
N ILE A 139 15.82 -10.66 11.79
CA ILE A 139 15.99 -10.26 10.40
C ILE A 139 16.52 -8.82 10.36
N PRO A 140 17.79 -8.58 9.96
CA PRO A 140 18.33 -7.25 9.91
C PRO A 140 17.69 -6.43 8.78
N TYR A 141 17.26 -5.22 9.11
CA TYR A 141 16.83 -4.27 8.10
C TYR A 141 17.98 -3.89 7.16
N HIS A 142 17.74 -4.02 5.86
CA HIS A 142 18.62 -3.55 4.81
C HIS A 142 17.82 -2.65 3.85
N SER A 143 18.50 -1.67 3.26
CA SER A 143 17.82 -0.80 2.30
C SER A 143 17.56 -1.58 1.01
N LEU A 144 16.32 -1.57 0.55
CA LEU A 144 15.90 -2.09 -0.75
C LEU A 144 15.51 -0.93 -1.67
N SER A 145 15.94 -0.99 -2.92
CA SER A 145 15.45 -0.06 -3.95
C SER A 145 13.95 -0.28 -4.14
N ALA A 146 13.21 0.82 -4.36
CA ALA A 146 11.81 0.72 -4.74
C ALA A 146 11.69 0.05 -6.11
N GLY A 147 10.82 -0.96 -6.22
CA GLY A 147 10.53 -1.63 -7.49
C GLY A 147 9.78 -0.74 -8.50
N ARG A 148 9.57 -1.26 -9.70
CA ARG A 148 8.98 -0.49 -10.83
C ARG A 148 7.47 -0.24 -10.73
N TYR A 149 6.74 -1.00 -9.91
CA TYR A 149 5.28 -1.06 -9.91
C TYR A 149 4.57 0.29 -9.73
N ALA A 150 4.67 0.91 -8.55
CA ALA A 150 3.98 2.17 -8.26
C ALA A 150 4.43 3.30 -9.21
N LYS A 151 5.73 3.35 -9.54
CA LYS A 151 6.28 4.32 -10.50
C LYS A 151 5.71 4.10 -11.91
N GLY A 152 5.52 2.85 -12.33
CA GLY A 152 4.91 2.48 -13.61
C GLY A 152 3.47 2.97 -13.72
N LEU A 153 2.67 2.75 -12.67
CA LEU A 153 1.30 3.26 -12.61
C LEU A 153 1.25 4.79 -12.61
N MET A 154 2.11 5.45 -11.83
CA MET A 154 2.13 6.91 -11.75
C MET A 154 2.50 7.59 -13.08
N ARG A 155 3.23 6.92 -13.99
CA ARG A 155 3.47 7.43 -15.35
C ARG A 155 2.20 7.50 -16.20
N CYS A 156 1.17 6.74 -15.85
CA CYS A 156 -0.09 6.72 -16.56
C CYS A 156 -1.05 7.83 -16.09
N ALA A 157 -0.74 8.50 -14.96
CA ALA A 157 -1.60 9.54 -14.40
C ALA A 157 -1.61 10.81 -15.26
N ARG A 158 -2.79 11.40 -15.42
CA ARG A 158 -2.99 12.72 -16.04
C ARG A 158 -2.33 13.80 -15.19
N THR A 159 -2.02 14.94 -15.81
CA THR A 159 -1.24 16.03 -15.21
C THR A 159 -2.03 17.32 -14.96
N HIS A 160 -3.27 17.41 -15.42
CA HIS A 160 -4.19 18.52 -15.14
C HIS A 160 -5.14 18.16 -14.00
N GLU A 161 -5.56 19.16 -13.22
CA GLU A 161 -6.56 18.97 -12.15
C GLU A 161 -7.99 19.08 -12.72
N PRO A 162 -9.00 18.39 -12.16
CA PRO A 162 -8.92 17.46 -11.02
C PRO A 162 -8.48 16.03 -11.40
N ALA A 163 -8.31 15.75 -12.69
CA ALA A 163 -7.97 14.44 -13.24
C ALA A 163 -6.71 13.80 -12.62
N THR A 164 -5.72 14.62 -12.25
CA THR A 164 -4.50 14.17 -11.56
C THR A 164 -4.81 13.55 -10.20
N LEU A 165 -5.69 14.17 -9.40
CA LEU A 165 -6.10 13.63 -8.10
C LEU A 165 -6.91 12.35 -8.28
N VAL A 166 -7.88 12.35 -9.21
CA VAL A 166 -8.69 11.16 -9.53
C VAL A 166 -7.79 9.97 -9.85
N ASP A 167 -6.81 10.15 -10.74
CA ASP A 167 -5.92 9.07 -11.15
C ASP A 167 -5.04 8.58 -9.99
N LYS A 168 -4.53 9.48 -9.15
CA LYS A 168 -3.75 9.10 -7.97
C LYS A 168 -4.56 8.30 -6.97
N LEU A 169 -5.84 8.62 -6.79
CA LEU A 169 -6.74 7.89 -5.92
C LEU A 169 -7.06 6.49 -6.49
N ILE A 170 -7.34 6.39 -7.80
CA ILE A 170 -7.54 5.09 -8.46
C ILE A 170 -6.27 4.23 -8.35
N ILE A 171 -5.09 4.81 -8.59
CA ILE A 171 -3.82 4.10 -8.46
C ILE A 171 -3.58 3.65 -7.01
N GLY A 172 -3.90 4.49 -6.02
CA GLY A 172 -3.90 4.10 -4.61
C GLY A 172 -4.76 2.85 -4.40
N GLY A 173 -6.01 2.88 -4.87
CA GLY A 173 -6.91 1.72 -4.79
C GLY A 173 -6.36 0.45 -5.46
N LEU A 174 -5.68 0.56 -6.60
CA LEU A 174 -5.03 -0.57 -7.28
C LEU A 174 -3.88 -1.17 -6.46
N ILE A 175 -3.09 -0.33 -5.79
CA ILE A 175 -1.99 -0.78 -4.93
C ILE A 175 -2.55 -1.58 -3.75
N GLU A 176 -3.53 -1.04 -3.02
CA GLU A 176 -4.18 -1.69 -1.87
C GLU A 176 -4.88 -2.99 -2.27
N ALA A 177 -5.61 -2.99 -3.40
CA ALA A 177 -6.27 -4.19 -3.90
C ALA A 177 -5.27 -5.30 -4.24
N ARG A 178 -4.15 -4.95 -4.90
CA ARG A 178 -3.09 -5.91 -5.20
C ARG A 178 -2.40 -6.43 -3.94
N SER A 179 -2.16 -5.57 -2.95
CA SER A 179 -1.63 -5.97 -1.64
C SER A 179 -2.55 -6.99 -0.98
N CYS A 180 -3.86 -6.70 -0.93
CA CYS A 180 -4.88 -7.61 -0.39
C CYS A 180 -4.84 -9.00 -1.06
N GLU A 181 -4.81 -9.03 -2.41
CA GLU A 181 -4.78 -10.30 -3.16
C GLU A 181 -3.48 -11.08 -2.94
N ARG A 182 -2.33 -10.40 -2.86
CA ARG A 182 -1.03 -11.05 -2.59
C ARG A 182 -0.93 -11.59 -1.17
N PHE A 183 -1.36 -10.84 -0.16
CA PHE A 183 -1.42 -11.35 1.22
C PHE A 183 -2.27 -12.61 1.29
N ALA A 184 -3.46 -12.59 0.70
CA ALA A 184 -4.36 -13.74 0.72
C ALA A 184 -3.79 -14.97 0.00
N LYS A 185 -3.12 -14.77 -1.13
CA LYS A 185 -2.51 -15.86 -1.88
C LYS A 185 -1.26 -16.44 -1.24
N LEU A 186 -0.47 -15.61 -0.57
CA LEU A 186 0.79 -16.03 0.04
C LEU A 186 0.58 -16.67 1.42
N ALA A 187 -0.36 -16.15 2.23
CA ALA A 187 -0.59 -16.60 3.60
C ALA A 187 -0.69 -18.13 3.80
N PRO A 188 -1.32 -18.94 2.92
CA PRO A 188 -1.38 -20.39 3.07
C PRO A 188 -0.01 -21.11 3.00
N PHE A 189 1.02 -20.45 2.49
CA PHE A 189 2.37 -21.01 2.32
C PHE A 189 3.35 -20.53 3.41
N LEU A 190 2.92 -19.65 4.31
CA LEU A 190 3.74 -19.13 5.40
C LEU A 190 3.55 -19.95 6.68
N ASP A 191 4.45 -19.78 7.62
CA ASP A 191 4.26 -20.29 8.99
C ASP A 191 3.03 -19.66 9.67
N ASP A 192 2.57 -20.27 10.76
CA ASP A 192 1.30 -19.92 11.40
C ASP A 192 1.24 -18.46 11.86
N GLU A 193 2.35 -17.90 12.33
CA GLU A 193 2.41 -16.51 12.79
C GLU A 193 2.24 -15.54 11.62
N LEU A 194 3.04 -15.69 10.56
CA LEU A 194 2.95 -14.82 9.39
C LEU A 194 1.64 -14.99 8.63
N LYS A 195 1.13 -16.23 8.56
CA LYS A 195 -0.18 -16.51 7.99
C LYS A 195 -1.27 -15.74 8.74
N GLN A 196 -1.29 -15.80 10.07
CA GLN A 196 -2.27 -15.06 10.87
C GLN A 196 -2.13 -13.55 10.67
N PHE A 197 -0.89 -13.05 10.66
CA PHE A 197 -0.61 -11.64 10.41
C PHE A 197 -1.13 -11.19 9.04
N TYR A 198 -0.75 -11.86 7.94
CA TYR A 198 -1.20 -11.49 6.59
C TYR A 198 -2.72 -11.62 6.40
N VAL A 199 -3.35 -12.62 7.01
CA VAL A 199 -4.82 -12.74 7.02
C VAL A 199 -5.46 -11.58 7.78
N SER A 200 -4.84 -11.10 8.86
CA SER A 200 -5.36 -9.98 9.65
C SER A 200 -5.37 -8.65 8.88
N LEU A 201 -4.42 -8.45 7.96
CA LEU A 201 -4.33 -7.26 7.11
C LEU A 201 -5.44 -7.18 6.06
N LEU A 202 -5.98 -8.32 5.61
CA LEU A 202 -6.90 -8.36 4.46
C LEU A 202 -8.11 -7.41 4.61
N ARG A 203 -8.61 -7.21 5.84
CA ARG A 203 -9.77 -6.36 6.07
C ARG A 203 -9.46 -4.86 5.97
N SER A 204 -8.29 -4.41 6.42
CA SER A 204 -7.85 -3.01 6.23
C SER A 204 -7.60 -2.75 4.75
N GLU A 205 -6.81 -3.60 4.10
CA GLU A 205 -6.50 -3.50 2.65
C GLU A 205 -7.78 -3.47 1.78
N ALA A 206 -8.72 -4.38 2.04
CA ALA A 206 -9.99 -4.45 1.33
C ALA A 206 -10.88 -3.21 1.54
N ARG A 207 -10.66 -2.46 2.63
CA ARG A 207 -11.35 -1.20 2.91
C ARG A 207 -10.60 -0.02 2.32
N HIS A 208 -9.27 0.00 2.41
CA HIS A 208 -8.43 1.05 1.83
C HIS A 208 -8.71 1.20 0.33
N PHE A 209 -8.77 0.10 -0.43
CA PHE A 209 -9.07 0.21 -1.86
C PHE A 209 -10.46 0.83 -2.10
N LYS A 210 -11.46 0.46 -1.30
CA LYS A 210 -12.83 0.99 -1.43
C LYS A 210 -12.88 2.47 -1.09
N ASP A 211 -12.19 2.87 -0.02
CA ASP A 211 -12.08 4.27 0.40
C ASP A 211 -11.42 5.09 -0.71
N TYR A 212 -10.33 4.61 -1.32
CA TYR A 212 -9.69 5.26 -2.45
C TYR A 212 -10.62 5.45 -3.65
N LEU A 213 -11.40 4.42 -4.03
CA LEU A 213 -12.36 4.52 -5.14
C LEU A 213 -13.54 5.43 -4.81
N ALA A 214 -14.01 5.44 -3.57
CA ALA A 214 -15.05 6.36 -3.12
C ALA A 214 -14.58 7.82 -3.22
N LEU A 215 -13.36 8.11 -2.78
CA LEU A 215 -12.74 9.43 -2.92
C LEU A 215 -12.50 9.79 -4.40
N ALA A 216 -12.08 8.84 -5.24
CA ALA A 216 -11.91 9.11 -6.67
C ALA A 216 -13.23 9.54 -7.32
N ASN A 217 -14.33 8.84 -6.99
CA ASN A 217 -15.67 9.18 -7.48
C ASN A 217 -16.14 10.54 -6.99
N SER A 218 -15.88 10.92 -5.73
CA SER A 218 -16.30 12.21 -5.20
C SER A 218 -15.56 13.40 -5.84
N VAL A 219 -14.35 13.17 -6.37
CA VAL A 219 -13.55 14.19 -7.06
C VAL A 219 -13.89 14.30 -8.55
N ALA A 220 -14.20 13.19 -9.23
CA ALA A 220 -14.20 13.13 -10.69
C ALA A 220 -15.29 13.99 -11.36
N GLY A 221 -16.46 14.11 -10.73
CA GLY A 221 -17.63 14.79 -11.33
C GLY A 221 -18.24 14.05 -12.54
N GLU A 222 -17.63 12.95 -12.96
CA GLU A 222 -18.04 12.06 -14.05
C GLU A 222 -17.77 10.59 -13.65
N CYS A 223 -18.32 9.65 -14.42
CA CYS A 223 -18.08 8.22 -14.21
C CYS A 223 -16.60 7.87 -14.41
N ILE A 224 -15.99 7.16 -13.44
CA ILE A 224 -14.57 6.79 -13.49
C ILE A 224 -14.30 5.40 -14.09
N ASP A 225 -15.33 4.62 -14.45
CA ASP A 225 -15.22 3.21 -14.81
C ASP A 225 -14.25 2.97 -15.97
N ALA A 226 -14.35 3.76 -17.04
CA ALA A 226 -13.44 3.67 -18.18
C ALA A 226 -11.98 3.96 -17.77
N ARG A 227 -11.79 4.87 -16.80
CA ARG A 227 -10.46 5.22 -16.29
C ARG A 227 -9.90 4.14 -15.38
N VAL A 228 -10.75 3.55 -14.53
CA VAL A 228 -10.43 2.38 -13.71
C VAL A 228 -10.00 1.21 -14.60
N GLN A 229 -10.78 0.87 -15.63
CA GLN A 229 -10.44 -0.21 -16.57
C GLN A 229 -9.10 0.01 -17.26
N TYR A 230 -8.81 1.25 -17.69
CA TYR A 230 -7.52 1.58 -18.29
C TYR A 230 -6.35 1.39 -17.31
N LEU A 231 -6.46 1.91 -16.09
CA LEU A 231 -5.39 1.81 -15.09
C LEU A 231 -5.21 0.37 -14.57
N ALA A 232 -6.31 -0.38 -14.41
CA ALA A 232 -6.27 -1.79 -14.04
C ALA A 232 -5.64 -2.67 -15.12
N ALA A 233 -5.84 -2.36 -16.41
CA ALA A 233 -5.12 -3.03 -17.50
C ALA A 233 -3.60 -2.75 -17.44
N LYS A 234 -3.21 -1.50 -17.15
CA LYS A 234 -1.79 -1.13 -16.96
C LYS A 234 -1.17 -1.78 -15.72
N GLU A 235 -1.95 -1.94 -14.66
CA GLU A 235 -1.55 -2.69 -13.48
C GLU A 235 -1.29 -4.17 -13.82
N ALA A 236 -2.21 -4.80 -14.55
CA ALA A 236 -2.06 -6.19 -14.96
C ALA A 236 -0.81 -6.41 -15.83
N GLU A 237 -0.52 -5.50 -16.76
CA GLU A 237 0.72 -5.53 -17.56
C GLU A 237 1.97 -5.53 -16.66
N LEU A 238 2.00 -4.74 -15.58
CA LEU A 238 3.13 -4.68 -14.64
C LEU A 238 3.26 -5.96 -13.81
N ILE A 239 2.14 -6.55 -13.40
CA ILE A 239 2.10 -7.78 -12.58
C ILE A 239 2.47 -9.01 -13.39
N GLN A 240 2.06 -9.09 -14.67
CA GLN A 240 2.27 -10.26 -15.51
C GLN A 240 3.61 -10.23 -16.25
N SER A 241 4.16 -9.04 -16.54
CA SER A 241 5.44 -8.96 -17.24
C SER A 241 6.61 -9.39 -16.37
N SER A 242 7.66 -9.91 -17.01
CA SER A 242 8.87 -10.35 -16.32
C SER A 242 9.55 -9.22 -15.56
N ASP A 243 10.08 -9.55 -14.39
CA ASP A 243 10.74 -8.62 -13.48
C ASP A 243 12.07 -9.23 -12.97
N PRO A 244 13.21 -8.53 -13.16
CA PRO A 244 14.49 -8.99 -12.62
C PRO A 244 14.62 -8.76 -11.10
N GLU A 245 13.79 -7.89 -10.51
CA GLU A 245 13.84 -7.59 -9.09
C GLU A 245 12.64 -8.25 -8.37
N PHE A 246 12.93 -9.04 -7.33
CA PHE A 246 11.87 -9.55 -6.45
C PHE A 246 11.48 -8.51 -5.40
N ARG A 247 10.21 -8.08 -5.44
CA ARG A 247 9.57 -7.12 -4.53
C ARG A 247 8.13 -7.55 -4.23
N PHE A 248 7.54 -7.01 -3.16
CA PHE A 248 6.16 -7.29 -2.78
C PHE A 248 5.16 -6.99 -3.90
N HIS A 249 5.41 -5.96 -4.73
CA HIS A 249 4.61 -5.64 -5.93
C HIS A 249 5.34 -5.90 -7.27
N SER A 250 6.43 -6.66 -7.29
CA SER A 250 7.15 -7.01 -8.54
C SER A 250 6.28 -7.82 -9.50
N GLY A 251 6.65 -7.81 -10.79
CA GLY A 251 6.04 -8.67 -11.81
C GLY A 251 6.41 -10.15 -11.66
N SER A 252 6.34 -10.92 -12.74
CA SER A 252 6.75 -12.33 -12.73
C SER A 252 8.28 -12.43 -12.63
N PRO A 253 8.86 -13.08 -11.62
CA PRO A 253 10.32 -13.22 -11.50
C PRO A 253 10.93 -13.86 -12.76
N LEU A 254 12.10 -13.37 -13.20
CA LEU A 254 12.87 -14.03 -14.26
C LEU A 254 13.42 -15.38 -13.78
N ALA A 255 13.48 -16.35 -14.69
CA ALA A 255 13.97 -17.71 -14.40
C ALA A 255 15.39 -17.76 -13.79
N GLU A 256 16.22 -16.73 -14.03
CA GLU A 256 17.58 -16.63 -13.50
C GLU A 256 17.63 -16.21 -12.02
N VAL A 257 16.60 -15.55 -11.50
CA VAL A 257 16.47 -15.23 -10.06
C VAL A 257 16.16 -16.50 -9.24
N LEU A 258 15.67 -17.57 -9.90
CA LEU A 258 15.32 -18.83 -9.25
C LEU A 258 16.56 -19.65 -8.81
N ALA A 259 17.76 -19.29 -9.29
CA ALA A 259 18.98 -20.11 -9.23
C ALA A 259 20.18 -19.47 -8.49
N SER A 260 20.01 -18.28 -7.92
CA SER A 260 21.04 -17.57 -7.14
C SER A 260 20.66 -17.47 -5.67
#